data_AF-A0A0X9U1P4-F1
#
_entry.id   AF-A0A0X9U1P4-F1
#
_cell.length_a   1.000
_cell.length_b   1.000
_cell.length_c   1.000
_cell.angle_alpha   90.00
_cell.angle_beta   90.00
_cell.angle_gamma   90.00
#
_symmetry.space_group_name_H-M   'P 1'
#
loop_
_entity.id
_entity.type
_entity.pdbx_description
1 polymer ?
#
loop_
_entity_poly.entity_id
_entity_poly.type
_entity_poly.pdbx_seq_one_letter_code
_entity_poly.pdbx_strand_id
1 'polypeptide(L)'
;FTDAGSVYRPLFIVDDNPESETKGELKITKEHIKQLLRSDELDEDDEDYDNTRYTWSSLVADGIVEYVDAEEEETIMIAMTPDDVKASKDSVSESEQQKIQLEEQELDPGKRIKPTTSGSTHTYTHCEIHPSMILGVAASIIPFPD
;
A
#
# COMPACT_ATOMS: atom_id res chain seq x y z
N PHE A 1 -9.62 20.21 7.90
CA PHE A 1 -11.06 20.47 7.64
C PHE A 1 -11.86 19.41 8.38
N THR A 2 -13.11 19.66 8.83
CA THR A 2 -13.87 18.68 9.66
C THR A 2 -15.36 18.63 9.29
N ASP A 3 -15.70 18.84 8.01
CA ASP A 3 -17.09 18.76 7.57
C ASP A 3 -17.54 17.29 7.44
N ALA A 4 -18.81 17.03 7.74
CA ALA A 4 -19.37 15.70 7.66
C ALA A 4 -19.80 15.38 6.22
N GLY A 5 -19.60 14.13 5.78
CA GLY A 5 -20.00 13.68 4.44
C GLY A 5 -18.86 13.54 3.42
N SER A 6 -17.62 13.84 3.81
CA SER A 6 -16.43 13.50 3.03
C SER A 6 -16.27 11.99 2.89
N VAL A 7 -15.83 11.56 1.70
CA VAL A 7 -15.45 10.18 1.41
C VAL A 7 -13.96 10.06 1.59
N TYR A 8 -13.52 8.99 2.25
CA TYR A 8 -12.11 8.72 2.50
C TYR A 8 -11.72 7.37 1.90
N ARG A 9 -10.47 7.28 1.47
CA ARG A 9 -9.82 6.04 1.03
C ARG A 9 -8.63 5.75 1.94
N PRO A 10 -8.61 4.59 2.63
CA PRO A 10 -7.47 4.22 3.46
C PRO A 10 -6.29 3.76 2.58
N LEU A 11 -5.11 4.32 2.81
CA LEU A 11 -3.87 3.99 2.10
C LEU A 11 -2.74 3.66 3.07
N PHE A 12 -1.78 2.84 2.64
CA PHE A 12 -0.54 2.64 3.42
C PHE A 12 0.39 3.83 3.24
N ILE A 13 1.00 4.27 4.35
CA ILE A 13 1.94 5.39 4.34
C ILE A 13 3.33 4.91 3.92
N VAL A 14 3.99 5.68 3.06
CA VAL A 14 5.41 5.55 2.74
C VAL A 14 6.20 6.49 3.65
N ASP A 15 7.31 6.00 4.21
CA ASP A 15 8.19 6.79 5.06
C ASP A 15 8.96 7.83 4.23
N ASP A 16 8.62 9.10 4.39
CA ASP A 16 9.24 10.23 3.70
C ASP A 16 10.29 10.96 4.56
N ASN A 17 10.46 10.56 5.83
CA ASN A 17 11.34 11.24 6.76
C ASN A 17 12.81 11.14 6.28
N PRO A 18 13.48 12.28 6.03
CA PRO A 18 14.86 12.30 5.54
C PRO A 18 15.87 11.70 6.51
N GLU A 19 15.56 11.65 7.81
CA GLU A 19 16.44 11.10 8.85
C GLU A 19 16.16 9.62 9.14
N SER A 20 15.10 9.05 8.58
CA SER A 20 14.74 7.65 8.79
C SER A 20 15.58 6.72 7.92
N GLU A 21 16.04 5.61 8.49
CA GLU A 21 16.74 4.55 7.75
C GLU A 21 15.85 3.89 6.69
N THR A 22 14.54 3.87 6.93
CA THR A 22 13.52 3.26 6.07
C THR A 22 12.91 4.26 5.07
N LYS A 23 13.53 5.42 4.85
CA LYS A 23 13.05 6.40 3.87
C LYS A 23 12.80 5.75 2.50
N GLY A 24 11.63 6.05 1.94
CA GLY A 24 11.13 5.53 0.67
C GLY A 24 10.57 4.11 0.76
N GLU A 25 10.38 3.56 1.97
CA GLU A 25 9.76 2.25 2.19
C GLU A 25 8.37 2.40 2.82
N LEU A 26 7.56 1.35 2.72
CA LEU A 26 6.28 1.31 3.42
C LEU A 26 6.48 1.24 4.93
N LYS A 27 5.70 2.01 5.69
CA LYS A 27 5.70 1.93 7.16
C LYS A 27 5.15 0.60 7.69
N ILE A 28 4.31 -0.09 6.91
CA ILE A 28 3.83 -1.42 7.29
C ILE A 28 4.95 -2.46 7.19
N THR A 29 5.21 -3.16 8.29
CA THR A 29 6.22 -4.22 8.36
C THR A 29 5.57 -5.59 8.47
N LYS A 30 6.36 -6.64 8.22
CA LYS A 30 5.92 -8.02 8.48
C LYS A 30 5.58 -8.29 9.95
N GLU A 31 6.13 -7.51 10.88
CA GLU A 31 5.83 -7.66 12.29
C GLU A 31 4.41 -7.18 12.61
N HIS A 32 3.97 -6.05 12.05
CA HIS A 32 2.58 -5.58 12.20
C HIS A 32 1.58 -6.63 11.69
N ILE A 33 1.88 -7.29 10.57
CA ILE A 33 1.03 -8.35 10.02
C ILE A 33 0.94 -9.54 10.98
N LYS A 34 2.07 -9.96 11.57
CA LYS A 34 2.06 -11.06 12.56
C LYS A 34 1.27 -10.70 13.82
N GLN A 35 1.35 -9.45 14.27
CA GLN A 35 0.56 -8.96 15.40
C GLN A 35 -0.94 -9.02 15.09
N LEU A 36 -1.36 -8.58 13.90
CA LEU A 36 -2.76 -8.71 13.45
C LEU A 36 -3.22 -10.17 13.44
N LEU A 37 -2.42 -11.07 12.85
CA LEU A 37 -2.75 -12.50 12.77
C LEU A 37 -2.85 -13.14 14.16
N ARG A 38 -1.90 -12.86 15.06
CA ARG A 38 -1.96 -13.33 16.44
C ARG A 38 -3.24 -12.82 17.13
N SER A 39 -3.61 -11.57 16.87
CA SER A 39 -4.78 -10.93 17.48
C SER A 39 -6.10 -11.50 16.98
N ASP A 40 -6.13 -12.07 15.77
CA ASP A 40 -7.29 -12.77 15.20
C ASP A 40 -7.47 -14.17 15.82
N GLU A 41 -6.39 -14.75 16.36
CA GLU A 41 -6.38 -16.06 17.02
C GLU A 41 -6.65 -15.98 18.54
N LEU A 42 -6.79 -14.77 19.11
CA LEU A 42 -7.06 -14.60 20.54
C LEU A 42 -8.48 -15.07 20.90
N ASP A 43 -8.60 -15.68 22.08
CA ASP A 43 -9.90 -16.09 22.63
C ASP A 43 -10.65 -14.86 23.15
N GLU A 44 -11.86 -14.63 22.63
CA GLU A 44 -12.72 -13.50 23.02
C GLU A 44 -13.12 -13.54 24.51
N ASP A 45 -13.04 -14.71 25.14
CA ASP A 45 -13.35 -14.91 26.56
C ASP A 45 -12.16 -14.60 27.50
N ASP A 46 -10.98 -14.22 26.98
CA ASP A 46 -9.81 -13.83 27.79
C ASP A 46 -10.02 -12.46 28.46
N GLU A 47 -9.68 -12.34 29.75
CA GLU A 47 -9.82 -11.10 30.52
C GLU A 47 -8.97 -9.95 29.94
N ASP A 48 -7.87 -10.27 29.26
CA ASP A 48 -6.97 -9.30 28.63
C ASP A 48 -7.20 -9.13 27.12
N TYR A 49 -8.28 -9.68 26.56
CA TYR A 49 -8.57 -9.68 25.12
C TYR A 49 -8.48 -8.28 24.48
N ASP A 50 -9.22 -7.30 25.02
CA ASP A 50 -9.26 -5.94 24.48
C ASP A 50 -7.91 -5.21 24.57
N ASN A 51 -7.10 -5.51 25.59
CA ASN A 51 -5.80 -4.87 25.80
C ASN A 51 -4.69 -5.46 24.93
N THR A 52 -4.82 -6.73 24.56
CA THR A 52 -3.79 -7.46 23.81
C THR A 52 -4.07 -7.51 22.31
N ARG A 53 -5.28 -7.19 21.87
CA ARG A 53 -5.68 -7.20 20.47
C ARG A 53 -5.08 -6.03 19.69
N TYR A 54 -4.26 -6.35 18.70
CA TYR A 54 -3.82 -5.43 17.66
C TYR A 54 -4.85 -5.42 16.52
N THR A 55 -5.41 -4.26 16.21
CA THR A 55 -6.53 -4.12 15.27
C THR A 55 -6.23 -3.10 14.17
N TRP A 56 -7.19 -2.92 13.24
CA TRP A 56 -7.15 -1.83 12.28
C TRP A 56 -6.96 -0.45 12.94
N SER A 57 -7.66 -0.19 14.05
CA SER A 57 -7.53 1.07 14.78
C SER A 57 -6.11 1.27 15.30
N SER A 58 -5.42 0.19 15.66
CA SER A 58 -4.00 0.23 16.04
C SER A 58 -3.12 0.63 14.86
N LEU A 59 -3.36 0.11 13.65
CA LEU A 59 -2.62 0.51 12.44
C LEU A 59 -2.78 2.01 12.13
N VAL A 60 -3.99 2.55 12.31
CA VAL A 60 -4.27 3.97 12.11
C VAL A 60 -3.59 4.81 13.19
N ALA A 61 -3.68 4.38 14.46
CA ALA A 61 -3.05 5.08 15.59
C ALA A 61 -1.51 5.09 15.49
N ASP A 62 -0.92 4.01 14.99
CA ASP A 62 0.53 3.88 14.77
C ASP A 62 1.02 4.65 13.52
N GLY A 63 0.11 5.27 12.76
CA GLY A 63 0.45 6.02 11.54
C GLY A 63 0.98 5.10 10.44
N ILE A 64 0.44 3.88 10.34
CA ILE A 64 0.74 2.94 9.26
C ILE A 64 -0.25 3.12 8.10
N VAL A 65 -1.49 3.47 8.44
CA VAL A 65 -2.57 3.74 7.49
C VAL A 65 -3.07 5.17 7.68
N GLU A 66 -3.29 5.87 6.59
CA GLU A 66 -3.92 7.19 6.54
C GLU A 66 -5.22 7.13 5.76
N TYR A 67 -6.25 7.81 6.26
CA TYR A 67 -7.50 8.03 5.54
C TYR A 67 -7.37 9.30 4.73
N VAL A 68 -7.30 9.17 3.41
CA VAL A 68 -7.12 10.29 2.49
C VAL A 68 -8.45 10.66 1.87
N ASP A 69 -8.81 11.94 1.90
CA ASP A 69 -9.99 12.44 1.20
C ASP A 69 -9.70 12.82 -0.28
N ALA A 70 -10.75 13.12 -1.03
CA ALA A 70 -10.62 13.46 -2.45
C ALA A 70 -9.85 14.76 -2.73
N GLU A 71 -9.80 15.70 -1.79
CA GLU A 71 -9.03 16.95 -1.94
C GLU A 71 -7.53 16.69 -1.70
N GLU A 72 -7.21 15.90 -0.68
CA GLU A 72 -5.84 15.47 -0.37
C GLU A 72 -5.23 14.63 -1.51
N GLU A 73 -6.03 13.79 -2.16
CA GLU A 73 -5.64 12.99 -3.33
C GLU A 73 -5.03 13.80 -4.49
N GLU A 74 -5.35 15.09 -4.62
CA GLU A 74 -4.77 15.95 -5.66
C GLU A 74 -3.29 16.32 -5.40
N THR A 75 -2.81 16.12 -4.17
CA THR A 75 -1.49 16.56 -3.72
C THR A 75 -0.53 15.42 -3.35
N ILE A 76 -1.06 14.20 -3.18
CA ILE A 76 -0.26 13.02 -2.81
C ILE A 76 0.11 12.18 -4.03
N MET A 77 1.15 11.35 -3.87
CA MET A 77 1.58 10.40 -4.89
C MET A 77 1.35 8.98 -4.38
N ILE A 78 0.48 8.22 -5.07
CA ILE A 78 0.05 6.88 -4.68
C ILE A 78 0.69 5.84 -5.59
N ALA A 79 1.44 4.90 -5.00
CA ALA A 79 1.89 3.70 -5.69
C ALA A 79 0.74 2.68 -5.81
N MET A 80 0.62 2.02 -6.96
CA MET A 80 -0.42 1.00 -7.18
C MET A 80 -0.07 -0.32 -6.52
N THR A 81 1.22 -0.64 -6.43
CA THR A 81 1.73 -1.85 -5.78
C THR A 81 2.96 -1.56 -4.93
N PRO A 82 3.25 -2.38 -3.90
CA PRO A 82 4.47 -2.25 -3.11
C PRO A 82 5.76 -2.37 -3.93
N ASP A 83 5.72 -3.08 -5.06
CA ASP A 83 6.87 -3.21 -5.95
C ASP A 83 7.18 -1.90 -6.67
N ASP A 84 6.17 -1.08 -6.95
CA ASP A 84 6.36 0.24 -7.55
C ASP A 84 7.08 1.19 -6.58
N VAL A 85 6.79 1.08 -5.27
CA VAL A 85 7.50 1.82 -4.22
C VAL A 85 8.99 1.41 -4.20
N LYS A 86 9.29 0.10 -4.21
CA LYS A 86 10.68 -0.39 -4.23
C LYS A 86 11.43 0.04 -5.49
N ALA A 87 10.79 -0.10 -6.65
CA ALA A 87 11.37 0.30 -7.93
C ALA A 87 11.63 1.81 -8.02
N SER A 88 10.92 2.64 -7.25
CA SER A 88 11.19 4.08 -7.16
C SER A 88 12.40 4.43 -6.28
N LYS A 89 12.70 3.59 -5.28
CA LYS A 89 13.85 3.75 -4.38
C LYS A 89 15.15 3.38 -5.08
N ASP A 90 15.12 2.29 -5.83
CA ASP A 90 16.23 1.91 -6.68
C ASP A 90 16.24 2.87 -7.87
N SER A 91 17.23 3.76 -7.96
CA SER A 91 17.38 4.70 -9.07
C SER A 91 17.80 3.99 -10.36
N VAL A 92 16.98 3.03 -10.80
CA VAL A 92 17.21 2.20 -11.97
C VAL A 92 16.98 3.06 -13.20
N SER A 93 17.97 3.11 -14.09
CA SER A 93 17.86 3.80 -15.36
C SER A 93 16.67 3.26 -16.15
N GLU A 94 15.97 4.11 -16.91
CA GLU A 94 14.84 3.69 -17.77
C GLU A 94 15.21 2.51 -18.68
N SER A 95 16.46 2.47 -19.15
CA SER A 95 17.02 1.41 -19.99
C SER A 95 17.25 0.09 -19.24
N GLU A 96 17.47 0.12 -17.93
CA GLU A 96 17.57 -1.06 -17.08
C GLU A 96 16.18 -1.56 -16.69
N GLN A 97 15.23 -0.66 -16.40
CA GLN A 97 13.83 -1.03 -16.16
C GLN A 97 13.19 -1.71 -17.38
N GLN A 98 13.45 -1.20 -18.58
CA GLN A 98 12.98 -1.84 -19.82
C GLN A 98 13.58 -3.24 -20.02
N LYS A 99 14.85 -3.45 -19.67
CA LYS A 99 15.49 -4.77 -19.74
C LYS A 99 14.85 -5.76 -18.75
N ILE A 100 14.62 -5.33 -17.51
CA ILE A 100 13.97 -6.15 -16.48
C ILE A 100 12.56 -6.55 -16.93
N GLN A 101 11.79 -5.61 -17.49
CA GLN A 101 10.44 -5.92 -18.00
C GLN A 101 10.47 -6.92 -19.17
N LEU A 102 11.43 -6.78 -20.09
CA LEU A 102 11.60 -7.72 -21.20
C LEU A 102 11.97 -9.12 -20.70
N GLU A 103 12.90 -9.22 -19.74
CA GLU A 103 13.27 -10.50 -19.11
C GLU A 103 12.08 -11.13 -18.36
N GLU A 104 11.29 -10.35 -17.62
CA GLU A 104 10.09 -10.85 -16.94
C GLU A 104 9.01 -11.34 -17.92
N GLN A 105 8.84 -10.67 -19.07
CA GLN A 105 7.93 -11.10 -20.12
C GLN A 105 8.40 -12.37 -20.83
N GLU A 106 9.72 -12.57 -20.98
CA GLU A 106 10.27 -13.83 -21.51
C GLU A 106 10.06 -14.99 -20.53
N LEU A 107 10.13 -14.73 -19.22
CA LEU A 107 9.91 -15.74 -18.19
C LEU A 107 8.42 -16.07 -18.01
N ASP A 108 7.52 -15.08 -18.10
CA ASP A 108 6.07 -15.27 -17.97
C ASP A 108 5.28 -14.35 -18.92
N PRO A 109 4.96 -14.85 -20.13
CA PRO A 109 4.23 -14.09 -21.15
C PRO A 109 2.78 -13.74 -20.75
N GLY A 110 2.23 -14.39 -19.71
CA GLY A 110 0.85 -14.20 -19.26
C GLY A 110 0.69 -13.05 -18.25
N LYS A 111 1.78 -12.46 -17.77
CA LYS A 111 1.72 -11.38 -16.78
C LYS A 111 1.17 -10.09 -17.37
N ARG A 112 0.44 -9.35 -16.52
CA ARG A 112 0.00 -7.98 -16.82
C ARG A 112 1.22 -7.10 -17.11
N ILE A 113 1.18 -6.39 -18.24
CA ILE A 113 2.23 -5.44 -18.63
C ILE A 113 2.16 -4.24 -17.69
N LYS A 114 3.24 -4.00 -16.93
CA LYS A 114 3.38 -2.80 -16.10
C LYS A 114 3.91 -1.65 -16.97
N PRO A 115 3.37 -0.42 -16.84
CA PRO A 115 3.93 0.73 -17.54
C PRO A 115 5.38 0.99 -17.08
N THR A 116 6.25 1.42 -17.99
CA THR A 116 7.60 1.90 -17.62
C THR A 116 7.46 3.29 -17.02
N THR A 117 7.75 3.44 -15.74
CA THR A 117 7.74 4.74 -15.06
C THR A 117 8.96 5.54 -15.51
N SER A 118 8.76 6.65 -16.22
CA SER A 118 9.87 7.48 -16.69
C SER A 118 10.71 8.00 -15.52
N GLY A 119 12.03 7.92 -15.69
CA GLY A 119 13.05 8.20 -14.70
C GLY A 119 13.21 9.68 -14.44
N SER A 120 12.29 10.28 -13.69
CA SER A 120 12.61 11.37 -12.77
C SER A 120 11.44 11.63 -11.82
N THR A 121 11.73 11.57 -10.52
CA THR A 121 11.00 12.24 -9.44
C THR A 121 9.55 11.78 -9.18
N HIS A 122 9.36 10.58 -8.65
CA HIS A 122 8.14 10.26 -7.89
C HIS A 122 8.51 9.67 -6.53
N THR A 123 8.71 10.53 -5.53
CA THR A 123 8.68 10.10 -4.13
C THR A 123 7.24 9.79 -3.78
N TYR A 124 6.86 8.51 -3.83
CA TYR A 124 5.55 8.08 -3.36
C TYR A 124 5.39 8.46 -1.89
N THR A 125 4.24 9.03 -1.56
CA THR A 125 3.84 9.34 -0.19
C THR A 125 2.97 8.22 0.38
N HIS A 126 2.25 7.52 -0.51
CA HIS A 126 1.26 6.51 -0.17
C HIS A 126 1.35 5.32 -1.12
N CYS A 127 0.79 4.19 -0.69
CA CYS A 127 0.58 3.01 -1.51
C CYS A 127 -0.85 2.49 -1.32
N GLU A 128 -1.46 2.12 -2.44
CA GLU A 128 -2.76 1.46 -2.46
C GLU A 128 -2.68 0.12 -1.69
N ILE A 129 -3.73 -0.21 -0.93
CA ILE A 129 -3.79 -1.44 -0.15
C ILE A 129 -3.90 -2.64 -1.11
N HIS A 130 -4.84 -2.55 -2.04
CA HIS A 130 -4.98 -3.50 -3.14
C HIS A 130 -5.85 -2.90 -4.26
N PRO A 131 -5.46 -2.94 -5.55
CA PRO A 131 -6.23 -2.33 -6.63
C PRO A 131 -7.68 -2.82 -6.75
N SER A 132 -7.97 -4.07 -6.36
CA SER A 132 -9.35 -4.60 -6.37
C SER A 132 -10.32 -3.89 -5.42
N MET A 133 -9.83 -3.12 -4.44
CA MET A 133 -10.67 -2.35 -3.52
C MET A 133 -11.40 -1.19 -4.22
N ILE A 134 -11.04 -0.87 -5.46
CA ILE A 134 -11.78 0.09 -6.29
C ILE A 134 -13.14 -0.45 -6.76
N LEU A 135 -13.31 -1.78 -6.74
CA LEU A 135 -14.52 -2.42 -7.23
C LEU A 135 -15.65 -2.28 -6.20
N GLY A 136 -16.84 -1.93 -6.68
CA GLY A 136 -18.05 -1.98 -5.86
C GLY A 136 -18.48 -3.41 -5.51
N VAL A 137 -19.37 -3.55 -4.52
CA VAL A 137 -19.82 -4.84 -3.96
C VAL A 137 -20.34 -5.83 -5.02
N ALA A 138 -21.07 -5.34 -6.03
CA ALA A 138 -21.59 -6.20 -7.09
C ALA A 138 -20.51 -6.61 -8.12
N ALA A 139 -19.49 -5.78 -8.32
CA ALA A 139 -18.40 -6.08 -9.23
C ALA A 139 -17.36 -7.03 -8.58
N SER A 140 -17.22 -7.00 -7.25
CA SER A 140 -16.26 -7.84 -6.52
C SER A 140 -16.57 -9.33 -6.53
N ILE A 141 -17.76 -9.74 -7.01
CA ILE A 141 -18.17 -11.15 -7.14
C ILE A 141 -18.01 -11.69 -8.57
N ILE A 142 -17.56 -10.86 -9.51
CA ILE A 142 -17.33 -11.28 -10.89
C ILE A 142 -15.98 -12.00 -10.97
N PRO A 143 -15.91 -13.27 -11.43
CA PRO A 143 -14.64 -13.96 -11.61
C PRO A 143 -13.77 -13.25 -12.65
N PHE A 144 -12.48 -13.07 -12.33
CA PHE A 144 -11.50 -12.37 -13.19
C PHE A 144 -11.99 -10.99 -13.65
N PRO A 145 -12.27 -10.05 -12.72
CA PRO A 145 -12.82 -8.74 -13.04
C PRO A 145 -11.75 -7.76 -13.57
N ASP A 146 -10.49 -8.19 -13.64
CA ASP A 146 -9.31 -7.37 -13.88
C ASP A 146 -8.81 -7.39 -15.33
#